data_AF-D0USF5-F1
#
_entry.id   AF-D0USF5-F1
#
_cell.length_a   1.000
_cell.length_b   1.000
_cell.length_c   1.000
_cell.angle_alpha   90.00
_cell.angle_beta   90.00
_cell.angle_gamma   90.00
#
_symmetry.space_group_name_H-M   'P 1'
#
loop_
_entity.id
_entity.type
_entity.pdbx_description
1 polymer ?
#
loop_
_entity_poly.entity_id
_entity_poly.type
_entity_poly.pdbx_seq_one_letter_code
_entity_poly.pdbx_strand_id
1 'polypeptide(L)'
;ISACADKLTREMSEFGFPPQFPVSEDTEDTAMGKEDTGKSKKSKAAAKAGSSKYQWQIMKSMGMDDDLIKKFADTDFWLEYFPPLAVQDLNSFGIHVDWRRTFITTDVNPFYDSFVHWQFIRLKERGKIKFGKRYTIFSPKDN
;
A
#
# COMPACT_ATOMS: atom_id res chain seq x y z
N ILE A 1 2.78 -1.94 -1.58
CA ILE A 1 2.02 -2.12 -2.82
C ILE A 1 1.89 -3.63 -3.11
N SER A 2 2.99 -4.32 -3.47
CA SER A 2 3.00 -5.78 -3.71
C SER A 2 2.24 -6.60 -2.66
N ALA A 3 2.58 -6.51 -1.37
CA ALA A 3 1.91 -7.29 -0.32
C ALA A 3 0.38 -7.07 -0.22
N CYS A 4 -0.13 -5.90 -0.65
CA CYS A 4 -1.58 -5.64 -0.70
C CYS A 4 -2.21 -6.24 -1.97
N ALA A 5 -1.52 -6.16 -3.10
CA ALA A 5 -1.91 -6.82 -4.35
C ALA A 5 -1.94 -8.35 -4.17
N ASP A 6 -0.91 -8.94 -3.56
CA ASP A 6 -0.83 -10.36 -3.25
C ASP A 6 -1.98 -10.82 -2.33
N LYS A 7 -2.34 -9.98 -1.35
CA LYS A 7 -3.48 -10.23 -0.46
C LYS A 7 -4.81 -10.24 -1.24
N LEU A 8 -5.01 -9.33 -2.19
CA LEU A 8 -6.19 -9.33 -3.06
C LEU A 8 -6.23 -10.56 -3.97
N THR A 9 -5.10 -10.91 -4.60
CA THR A 9 -4.98 -12.10 -5.45
C THR A 9 -5.37 -13.36 -4.68
N ARG A 10 -4.90 -13.48 -3.44
CA ARG A 10 -5.28 -14.58 -2.56
C ARG A 10 -6.77 -14.54 -2.19
N GLU A 11 -7.29 -13.39 -1.78
CA GLU A 11 -8.72 -13.24 -1.43
C GLU A 11 -9.64 -13.59 -2.61
N MET A 12 -9.29 -13.16 -3.83
CA MET A 12 -10.03 -13.53 -5.04
C MET A 12 -9.95 -15.02 -5.35
N SER A 13 -8.80 -15.65 -5.09
CA SER A 13 -8.59 -17.09 -5.33
C SER A 13 -9.37 -17.95 -4.31
N GLU A 14 -9.44 -17.50 -3.05
CA GLU A 14 -10.11 -18.23 -1.96
C GLU A 14 -11.63 -18.00 -1.92
N PHE A 15 -12.09 -16.79 -2.20
CA PHE A 15 -13.50 -16.40 -2.00
C PHE A 15 -14.26 -16.08 -3.30
N GLY A 16 -13.59 -16.09 -4.46
CA GLY A 16 -14.18 -15.81 -5.77
C GLY A 16 -14.31 -14.32 -6.11
N PHE A 17 -15.13 -14.01 -7.12
CA PHE A 17 -15.41 -12.66 -7.59
C PHE A 17 -16.92 -12.47 -7.88
N PRO A 18 -17.62 -11.55 -7.19
CA PRO A 18 -17.17 -10.81 -6.00
C PRO A 18 -16.96 -11.75 -4.79
N PRO A 19 -15.95 -11.50 -3.94
CA PRO A 19 -15.60 -12.41 -2.87
C PRO A 19 -16.69 -12.49 -1.80
N GLN A 20 -17.09 -13.72 -1.46
CA GLN A 20 -18.01 -13.99 -0.36
C GLN A 20 -17.22 -14.41 0.88
N PHE A 21 -17.03 -13.46 1.80
CA PHE A 21 -16.32 -13.72 3.05
C PHE A 21 -17.23 -14.37 4.08
N PRO A 22 -16.72 -15.31 4.91
CA PRO A 22 -17.49 -15.85 6.02
C PRO A 22 -17.88 -14.73 6.99
N VAL A 23 -19.18 -14.62 7.28
CA VAL A 23 -19.70 -13.68 8.28
C VAL A 23 -19.16 -14.12 9.64
N SER A 24 -18.37 -13.27 10.27
CA SER A 24 -17.96 -13.43 11.67
C SER A 24 -18.80 -12.46 12.49
N GLU A 25 -19.34 -12.91 13.63
CA GLU A 25 -20.27 -12.19 14.52
C GLU A 25 -19.72 -10.88 15.15
N ASP A 26 -18.61 -10.33 14.65
CA ASP A 26 -18.05 -9.06 15.11
C ASP A 26 -18.51 -7.85 14.27
N THR A 27 -19.34 -8.05 13.25
CA THR A 27 -19.96 -6.95 12.49
C THR A 27 -21.31 -6.58 13.09
N GLU A 28 -21.28 -6.01 14.29
CA GLU A 28 -22.36 -5.09 14.69
C GLU A 28 -21.93 -3.65 14.36
N ASP A 29 -22.90 -2.94 13.80
CA ASP A 29 -22.83 -1.59 13.26
C ASP A 29 -22.13 -0.58 14.17
N THR A 30 -21.46 0.40 13.55
CA THR A 30 -21.51 1.77 14.10
C THR A 30 -21.22 2.79 13.01
N ALA A 31 -22.31 3.23 12.39
CA ALA A 31 -22.39 4.58 11.84
C ALA A 31 -22.22 5.60 12.99
N MET A 32 -21.30 6.55 12.79
CA MET A 32 -21.35 7.94 13.27
C MET A 32 -21.65 8.21 14.76
N GLY A 33 -20.61 8.51 15.55
CA GLY A 33 -20.75 9.12 16.88
C GLY A 33 -19.41 9.32 17.61
N LYS A 34 -19.04 10.58 17.90
CA LYS A 34 -17.92 10.95 18.79
C LYS A 34 -18.29 10.62 20.24
N GLU A 35 -17.34 10.07 21.01
CA GLU A 35 -17.12 10.54 22.39
C GLU A 35 -15.70 10.19 22.90
N ASP A 36 -15.04 11.21 23.43
CA ASP A 36 -13.75 11.16 24.11
C ASP A 36 -13.90 10.48 25.49
N THR A 37 -13.11 9.45 25.77
CA THR A 37 -12.57 9.23 27.12
C THR A 37 -11.19 8.58 27.05
N GLY A 38 -10.21 9.27 27.64
CA GLY A 38 -8.80 8.88 27.59
C GLY A 38 -8.48 7.60 28.36
N LYS A 39 -7.61 6.77 27.77
CA LYS A 39 -6.62 5.95 28.50
C LYS A 39 -5.48 5.57 27.55
N SER A 40 -4.38 6.27 27.76
CA SER A 40 -3.06 6.10 27.15
C SER A 40 -2.45 4.71 27.43
N LYS A 41 -2.29 3.90 26.37
CA LYS A 41 -1.24 2.88 26.10
C LYS A 41 -1.80 1.65 25.36
N LYS A 42 -2.08 1.80 24.05
CA LYS A 42 -2.09 0.76 22.98
C LYS A 42 -2.45 1.33 21.58
N SER A 43 -2.27 2.64 21.35
CA SER A 43 -2.99 3.40 20.30
C SER A 43 -2.21 3.64 18.99
N LYS A 44 -1.62 2.60 18.38
CA LYS A 44 -1.15 2.71 16.98
C LYS A 44 -1.52 1.51 16.12
N ALA A 45 -1.53 0.31 16.69
CA ALA A 45 -1.98 -0.90 15.99
C ALA A 45 -3.50 -0.95 15.86
N ALA A 46 -4.23 -0.62 16.94
CA ALA A 46 -5.70 -0.60 16.93
C ALA A 46 -6.29 0.48 16.02
N ALA A 47 -5.63 1.65 15.92
CA ALA A 47 -6.08 2.74 15.04
C ALA A 47 -5.76 2.49 13.54
N LYS A 48 -4.90 1.52 13.22
CA LYS A 48 -4.58 1.09 11.84
C LYS A 48 -5.35 -0.17 11.41
N ALA A 49 -5.95 -0.89 12.34
CA ALA A 49 -6.92 -1.93 12.04
C ALA A 49 -8.26 -1.23 11.78
N GLY A 50 -8.46 -0.72 10.57
CA GLY A 50 -9.81 -0.37 10.13
C GLY A 50 -10.74 -1.58 10.33
N SER A 51 -12.04 -1.34 10.53
CA SER A 51 -13.04 -2.40 10.83
C SER A 51 -13.13 -3.50 9.76
N SER A 52 -12.44 -3.34 8.63
CA SER A 52 -12.41 -4.27 7.51
C SER A 52 -11.29 -5.32 7.68
N LYS A 53 -11.67 -6.59 7.86
CA LYS A 53 -10.72 -7.72 8.00
C LYS A 53 -10.00 -8.03 6.68
N TYR A 54 -10.66 -7.80 5.56
CA TYR A 54 -10.19 -8.14 4.22
C TYR A 54 -9.73 -6.91 3.41
N GLN A 55 -8.75 -7.09 2.54
CA GLN A 55 -8.25 -6.01 1.69
C GLN A 55 -9.34 -5.54 0.71
N TRP A 56 -10.14 -6.48 0.19
CA TRP A 56 -11.29 -6.16 -0.66
C TRP A 56 -12.28 -5.19 0.00
N GLN A 57 -12.61 -5.42 1.28
CA GLN A 57 -13.54 -4.58 2.03
C GLN A 57 -12.99 -3.15 2.23
N ILE A 58 -11.68 -3.01 2.47
CA ILE A 58 -11.01 -1.71 2.58
C ILE A 58 -11.13 -0.94 1.26
N MET A 59 -10.97 -1.62 0.13
CA MET A 59 -11.04 -0.94 -1.17
C MET A 59 -12.47 -0.57 -1.54
N LYS A 60 -13.44 -1.39 -1.16
CA LYS A 60 -14.86 -1.07 -1.31
C LYS A 60 -15.29 0.12 -0.45
N SER A 61 -14.75 0.26 0.77
CA SER A 61 -15.02 1.43 1.63
C SER A 61 -14.38 2.72 1.14
N MET A 62 -13.35 2.63 0.29
CA MET A 62 -12.81 3.76 -0.47
C MET A 62 -13.68 4.16 -1.68
N GLY A 63 -14.82 3.49 -1.90
CA GLY A 63 -15.75 3.78 -2.99
C GLY A 63 -15.34 3.19 -4.34
N MET A 64 -14.46 2.19 -4.37
CA MET A 64 -14.07 1.51 -5.62
C MET A 64 -15.05 0.40 -5.99
N ASP A 65 -15.36 0.30 -7.28
CA ASP A 65 -16.18 -0.78 -7.84
C ASP A 65 -15.44 -2.12 -7.85
N ASP A 66 -16.18 -3.22 -7.75
CA ASP A 66 -15.62 -4.57 -7.68
C ASP A 66 -14.72 -4.88 -8.91
N ASP A 67 -15.13 -4.48 -10.12
CA ASP A 67 -14.34 -4.63 -11.36
C ASP A 67 -13.02 -3.84 -11.35
N LEU A 68 -13.01 -2.69 -10.66
CA LEU A 68 -11.81 -1.88 -10.50
C LEU A 68 -10.88 -2.53 -9.46
N ILE A 69 -11.44 -2.99 -8.33
CA ILE A 69 -10.69 -3.68 -7.27
C ILE A 69 -9.95 -4.90 -7.83
N LYS A 70 -10.57 -5.65 -8.74
CA LYS A 70 -9.95 -6.78 -9.43
C LYS A 70 -8.63 -6.42 -10.13
N LYS A 71 -8.52 -5.22 -10.72
CA LYS A 71 -7.31 -4.78 -11.42
C LYS A 71 -6.14 -4.52 -10.47
N PHE A 72 -6.42 -4.22 -9.21
CA PHE A 72 -5.39 -4.04 -8.17
C PHE A 72 -4.76 -5.34 -7.67
N ALA A 73 -5.20 -6.50 -8.16
CA ALA A 73 -4.44 -7.74 -8.02
C ALA A 73 -3.09 -7.63 -8.76
N ASP A 74 -3.02 -6.82 -9.82
CA ASP A 74 -1.77 -6.45 -10.47
C ASP A 74 -1.11 -5.28 -9.72
N THR A 75 0.18 -5.41 -9.42
CA THR A 75 0.96 -4.40 -8.71
C THR A 75 1.15 -3.14 -9.55
N ASP A 76 1.28 -3.28 -10.87
CA ASP A 76 1.56 -2.15 -11.76
C ASP A 76 0.35 -1.22 -11.87
N PHE A 77 -0.87 -1.76 -11.79
CA PHE A 77 -2.09 -0.96 -11.79
C PHE A 77 -2.15 0.05 -10.63
N TRP A 78 -1.55 -0.26 -9.48
CA TRP A 78 -1.43 0.70 -8.38
C TRP A 78 -0.59 1.92 -8.75
N LEU A 79 0.47 1.70 -9.55
CA LEU A 79 1.39 2.74 -10.01
C LEU A 79 0.76 3.62 -11.09
N GLU A 80 -0.24 3.12 -11.80
CA GLU A 80 -1.01 3.91 -12.77
C GLU A 80 -2.16 4.69 -12.11
N TYR A 81 -2.84 4.07 -11.16
CA TYR A 81 -4.08 4.62 -10.61
C TYR A 81 -3.88 5.68 -9.52
N PHE A 82 -3.00 5.42 -8.54
CA PHE A 82 -2.87 6.29 -7.37
C PHE A 82 -2.03 7.56 -7.60
N PRO A 83 -0.91 7.54 -8.36
CA PRO A 83 -0.10 8.75 -8.54
C PRO A 83 -0.85 9.94 -9.16
N PRO A 84 -1.70 9.76 -10.20
CA PRO A 84 -2.52 10.86 -10.72
C PRO A 84 -3.50 11.42 -9.67
N LEU A 85 -4.13 10.56 -8.87
CA LEU A 85 -5.04 10.99 -7.79
C LEU A 85 -4.30 11.81 -6.73
N ALA A 86 -3.10 11.37 -6.33
CA ALA A 86 -2.28 12.12 -5.39
C ALA A 86 -1.94 13.53 -5.92
N VAL A 87 -1.64 13.65 -7.22
CA VAL A 87 -1.41 14.97 -7.83
C VAL A 87 -2.69 15.83 -7.81
N GLN A 88 -3.86 15.25 -8.09
CA GLN A 88 -5.14 15.97 -8.02
C GLN A 88 -5.45 16.46 -6.60
N ASP A 89 -5.25 15.62 -5.59
CA ASP A 89 -5.47 15.97 -4.18
C ASP A 89 -4.54 17.10 -3.73
N LEU A 90 -3.25 17.00 -4.08
CA LEU A 90 -2.26 18.00 -3.73
C LEU A 90 -2.50 19.34 -4.46
N ASN A 91 -2.97 19.31 -5.71
CA ASN A 91 -3.41 20.51 -6.42
C ASN A 91 -4.64 21.14 -5.76
N SER A 92 -5.61 20.33 -5.33
CA SER A 92 -6.81 20.79 -4.63
C SER A 92 -6.47 21.39 -3.26
N PHE A 93 -5.45 20.87 -2.60
CA PHE A 93 -4.90 21.43 -1.37
C PHE A 93 -4.16 22.77 -1.59
N GLY A 94 -3.71 23.05 -2.82
CA GLY A 94 -3.07 24.32 -3.18
C GLY A 94 -1.57 24.39 -2.87
N ILE A 95 -0.84 23.27 -2.92
CA ILE A 95 0.62 23.32 -2.74
C ILE A 95 1.32 23.99 -3.93
N HIS A 96 2.40 24.72 -3.63
CA HIS A 96 3.27 25.32 -4.65
C HIS A 96 4.39 24.35 -5.04
N VAL A 97 4.08 23.38 -5.92
CA VAL A 97 5.02 22.37 -6.42
C VAL A 97 5.21 22.47 -7.94
N ASP A 98 6.44 22.23 -8.41
CA ASP A 98 6.75 22.10 -9.85
C ASP A 98 6.49 20.67 -10.33
N TRP A 99 5.30 20.44 -10.89
CA TRP A 99 4.82 19.14 -11.37
C TRP A 99 5.67 18.53 -12.50
N ARG A 100 6.52 19.32 -13.17
CA ARG A 100 7.44 18.80 -14.20
C ARG A 100 8.54 17.91 -13.61
N ARG A 101 8.69 17.91 -12.29
CA ARG A 101 9.67 17.12 -11.54
C ARG A 101 9.04 15.88 -10.88
N THR A 102 7.81 15.53 -11.23
CA THR A 102 7.15 14.32 -10.73
C THR A 102 7.72 13.08 -11.43
N PHE A 103 7.96 12.01 -10.66
CA PHE A 103 8.44 10.74 -11.17
C PHE A 103 8.00 9.58 -10.26
N ILE A 104 8.01 8.36 -10.81
CA ILE A 104 7.77 7.10 -10.07
C ILE A 104 9.14 6.49 -9.69
N THR A 105 9.21 5.83 -8.54
CA THR A 105 10.47 5.32 -7.94
C THR A 105 10.77 3.86 -8.24
N THR A 106 9.88 3.15 -8.91
CA THR A 106 10.07 1.76 -9.32
C THR A 106 10.81 1.69 -10.67
N ASP A 107 11.17 0.48 -11.07
CA ASP A 107 11.75 0.11 -12.36
C ASP A 107 10.90 0.50 -13.57
N VAL A 108 9.59 0.71 -13.39
CA VAL A 108 8.68 1.30 -14.39
C VAL A 108 9.21 2.64 -14.94
N ASN A 109 9.99 3.38 -14.15
CA ASN A 109 10.67 4.59 -14.61
C ASN A 109 12.16 4.31 -14.92
N PRO A 110 12.54 4.13 -16.19
CA PRO A 110 13.90 3.78 -16.57
C PRO A 110 14.94 4.86 -16.22
N PHE A 111 14.53 6.14 -16.17
CA PHE A 111 15.45 7.23 -15.83
C PHE A 111 15.84 7.18 -14.35
N TYR A 112 14.85 6.96 -13.47
CA TYR A 112 15.10 6.85 -12.04
C TYR A 112 15.83 5.54 -11.71
N ASP A 113 15.45 4.45 -12.36
CA ASP A 113 16.15 3.17 -12.22
C ASP A 113 17.63 3.28 -12.60
N SER A 114 17.95 3.91 -13.73
CA SER A 114 19.33 4.16 -14.15
C SER A 114 20.11 5.02 -13.14
N PHE A 115 19.46 6.03 -12.57
CA PHE A 115 20.05 6.87 -11.52
C PHE A 115 20.38 6.05 -10.26
N VAL A 116 19.48 5.19 -9.80
CA VAL A 116 19.71 4.32 -8.64
C VAL A 116 20.80 3.30 -8.94
N HIS A 117 20.82 2.70 -10.14
CA HIS A 117 21.90 1.81 -10.57
C HIS A 117 23.26 2.50 -10.50
N TRP A 118 23.38 3.70 -11.06
CA TRP A 118 24.59 4.51 -10.96
C TRP A 118 24.99 4.77 -9.49
N GLN A 119 24.03 5.11 -8.62
CA GLN A 119 24.27 5.33 -7.20
C GLN A 119 24.86 4.09 -6.51
N PHE A 120 24.26 2.91 -6.75
CA PHE A 120 24.71 1.65 -6.15
C PHE A 120 26.08 1.22 -6.67
N ILE A 121 26.37 1.42 -7.95
CA ILE A 121 27.72 1.19 -8.52
C ILE A 121 28.75 2.05 -7.79
N ARG A 122 28.48 3.36 -7.61
CA ARG A 122 29.40 4.28 -6.92
C ARG A 122 29.60 3.92 -5.44
N LEU A 123 28.54 3.47 -4.76
CA LEU A 123 28.64 3.00 -3.38
C LEU A 123 29.47 1.71 -3.26
N LYS A 124 29.36 0.81 -4.24
CA LYS A 124 30.17 -0.40 -4.32
C LYS A 124 31.64 -0.08 -4.58
N GLU A 125 31.94 0.79 -5.55
CA GLU A 125 33.29 1.26 -5.86
C GLU A 125 34.00 1.90 -4.65
N ARG A 126 33.24 2.63 -3.83
CA ARG A 126 33.75 3.27 -2.59
C ARG A 126 33.79 2.33 -1.38
N GLY A 127 33.53 1.04 -1.56
CA GLY A 127 33.56 0.03 -0.50
C GLY A 127 32.48 0.21 0.58
N LYS A 128 31.40 0.94 0.28
CA LYS A 128 30.27 1.19 1.21
C LYS A 128 29.25 0.05 1.19
N ILE A 129 29.21 -0.74 0.12
CA ILE A 129 28.40 -1.96 0.02
C ILE A 129 29.29 -3.16 0.33
N LYS A 130 28.88 -3.96 1.32
CA LYS A 130 29.59 -5.17 1.76
C LYS A 130 28.60 -6.33 1.75
N PHE A 131 29.03 -7.49 1.28
CA PHE A 131 28.26 -8.73 1.36
C PHE A 131 28.79 -9.60 2.52
N GLY A 132 27.90 -10.20 3.30
CA GLY A 132 28.27 -11.06 4.41
C GLY A 132 27.07 -11.44 5.29
N LYS A 133 27.24 -12.44 6.15
CA LYS A 133 26.20 -12.85 7.10
C LYS A 133 26.06 -11.81 8.22
N ARG A 134 24.84 -11.34 8.43
CA ARG A 134 24.49 -10.37 9.47
C ARG A 134 23.19 -10.82 10.12
N TYR A 135 23.05 -10.57 11.41
CA TYR A 135 21.77 -10.74 12.08
C TYR A 135 20.84 -9.58 11.68
N THR A 136 19.71 -9.92 11.08
CA THR A 136 18.68 -8.97 10.65
C THR A 136 17.33 -9.52 11.09
N ILE A 137 16.39 -8.62 11.41
CA ILE A 137 15.00 -9.03 11.58
C ILE A 137 14.53 -9.61 10.25
N PHE A 138 13.96 -10.81 10.30
CA PHE A 138 13.54 -11.56 9.12
C PHE A 138 12.12 -12.07 9.33
N SER A 139 11.30 -11.95 8.29
CA SER A 139 9.94 -12.45 8.25
C SER A 139 9.91 -13.66 7.31
N PRO A 140 9.68 -14.88 7.81
CA PRO A 140 9.58 -16.07 6.96
C PRO A 140 8.44 -16.00 5.94
N LYS A 141 7.47 -15.10 6.15
CA LYS A 141 6.32 -14.91 5.26
C LYS A 141 6.65 -14.01 4.06
N ASP A 142 7.64 -13.13 4.19
CA ASP A 142 8.01 -12.16 3.16
C ASP A 142 9.24 -12.62 2.33
N ASN A 143 9.68 -13.86 2.54
CA ASN A 143 10.83 -14.47 1.87
C ASN A 143 10.42 -15.32 0.68
#